data_AF-A0A7W8SQI7-F1
#
_entry.id   AF-A0A7W8SQI7-F1
#
_cell.length_a   1.000
_cell.length_b   1.000
_cell.length_c   1.000
_cell.angle_alpha   90.00
_cell.angle_beta   90.00
_cell.angle_gamma   90.00
#
_symmetry.space_group_name_H-M   'P 1'
#
loop_
_entity.id
_entity.type
_entity.pdbx_description
1 polymer ?
#
loop_
_entity_poly.entity_id
_entity_poly.type
_entity_poly.pdbx_seq_one_letter_code
_entity_poly.pdbx_strand_id
1 'polypeptide(L)'
;MQRSIATVSISGTLVEKLSAIRAAGFEGVEIFENDLLYFDGSPADVRRIADDLGLKIMLFQPFRDFDGVSPERLERNLDRAKRKFDVMHELGTDRILVCSNVSPDTICDDSLMIDQLGALARAAEAAGVVAGYEALAWGRHVKTYRHAWKLVDAVNHPNLGLVLDSFHTLSLNDTPDAIADIPGERIAFVQIADAPKLVMDVLEWSRHYRCFPGQGDFDLANFTAQVVKAGYKGPLSLEIFNDGFRAAPTTITAADGHRSLLFLEEQTRALLEEQQQPRKTTGGLYRSPAAPAHVGYQFLEFAVDDTTRTQLADWLGKLRFRQAGQHRSKDVTLYQHGAASIVLNAEPDSFANAFFQQHGLSLCASAFRVDDASHAFERAAGFGYAPFSGQIGPNERVLPAVQAPDGSLNYFVDETPDQPTLFEADFVLTDVNGPTEVGPLERIDHVCLSVPASALDTWVLFLRTAFGFLAEPGVLVPDPYGLVRSRALRSPDGSVRIALNASVDRHTAVAEALHTYHGSGLNHVAFSTGDIFSAIPEFVADGVPILRIPRNYYDDLAARYVLSDTLLEAMRANNILYDRDERGGEFFHAYTEQLDQRFFLEIVERRGGYDGYGAANAAVRLAAQAQRRK
;
A
#
# COMPACT_ATOMS: atom_id res chain seq x y z
N MET A 1 -14.51 -16.35 -5.37
CA MET A 1 -14.78 -16.24 -6.82
C MET A 1 -13.48 -16.60 -7.53
N GLN A 2 -13.48 -16.83 -8.84
CA GLN A 2 -12.20 -17.01 -9.53
C GLN A 2 -11.44 -15.68 -9.56
N ARG A 3 -10.11 -15.74 -9.41
CA ARG A 3 -9.24 -14.55 -9.42
C ARG A 3 -8.45 -14.48 -10.71
N SER A 4 -8.49 -13.33 -11.35
CA SER A 4 -7.78 -13.06 -12.60
C SER A 4 -7.04 -11.74 -12.54
N ILE A 5 -6.11 -11.53 -13.47
CA ILE A 5 -5.40 -10.28 -13.69
C ILE A 5 -5.10 -10.14 -15.17
N ALA A 6 -5.27 -8.93 -15.71
CA ALA A 6 -4.88 -8.61 -17.06
C ALA A 6 -3.36 -8.51 -17.19
N THR A 7 -2.80 -9.05 -18.27
CA THR A 7 -1.35 -8.98 -18.52
C THR A 7 -0.82 -7.54 -18.63
N VAL A 8 -1.70 -6.57 -18.92
CA VAL A 8 -1.34 -5.14 -18.93
C VAL A 8 -0.96 -4.59 -17.55
N SER A 9 -1.41 -5.25 -16.48
CA SER A 9 -1.18 -4.86 -15.07
C SER A 9 0.24 -5.14 -14.58
N ILE A 10 1.02 -5.92 -15.33
CA ILE A 10 2.35 -6.38 -14.93
C ILE A 10 3.35 -6.12 -16.06
N SER A 11 4.59 -5.78 -15.71
CA SER A 11 5.74 -5.64 -16.61
C SER A 11 6.31 -6.98 -17.10
N GLY A 12 7.26 -6.94 -18.04
CA GLY A 12 7.97 -8.13 -18.54
C GLY A 12 7.40 -8.70 -19.84
N THR A 13 7.98 -9.80 -20.31
CA THR A 13 7.49 -10.55 -21.48
C THR A 13 6.24 -11.35 -21.15
N LEU A 14 5.44 -11.74 -22.15
CA LEU A 14 4.21 -12.50 -21.93
C LEU A 14 4.43 -13.79 -21.11
N VAL A 15 5.53 -14.51 -21.36
CA VAL A 15 5.87 -15.75 -20.63
C VAL A 15 6.22 -15.48 -19.16
N GLU A 16 7.00 -14.44 -18.90
CA GLU A 16 7.34 -14.02 -17.53
C GLU A 16 6.09 -13.59 -16.76
N LYS A 17 5.19 -12.83 -17.41
CA LYS A 17 3.91 -12.43 -16.83
C LYS A 17 3.07 -13.64 -16.45
N LEU A 18 2.84 -14.59 -17.37
CA LEU A 18 2.05 -15.79 -17.10
C LEU A 18 2.65 -16.61 -15.94
N SER A 19 3.97 -16.78 -15.92
CA SER A 19 4.66 -17.51 -14.86
C SER A 19 4.49 -16.83 -13.49
N ALA A 20 4.65 -15.50 -13.43
CA ALA A 20 4.46 -14.72 -12.22
C ALA A 20 3.01 -14.71 -11.72
N ILE A 21 2.05 -14.58 -12.64
CA ILE A 21 0.61 -14.63 -12.34
C ILE A 21 0.25 -15.97 -11.69
N ARG A 22 0.75 -17.09 -12.24
CA ARG A 22 0.52 -18.40 -11.63
C ARG A 22 1.18 -18.53 -10.27
N ALA A 23 2.45 -18.13 -10.16
CA ALA A 23 3.21 -18.21 -8.92
C ALA A 23 2.58 -17.39 -7.79
N ALA A 24 1.93 -16.27 -8.11
CA ALA A 24 1.21 -15.43 -7.16
C ALA A 24 -0.10 -16.07 -6.64
N GLY A 25 -0.65 -17.07 -7.33
CA GLY A 25 -1.86 -17.79 -6.91
C GLY A 25 -3.11 -17.52 -7.75
N PHE A 26 -3.03 -16.74 -8.83
CA PHE A 26 -4.16 -16.54 -9.73
C PHE A 26 -4.58 -17.83 -10.43
N GLU A 27 -5.87 -17.91 -10.75
CA GLU A 27 -6.49 -19.00 -11.52
C GLU A 27 -6.70 -18.61 -12.99
N GLY A 28 -6.76 -17.30 -13.26
CA GLY A 28 -7.06 -16.75 -14.57
C GLY A 28 -6.15 -15.61 -14.99
N VAL A 29 -6.16 -15.37 -16.30
CA VAL A 29 -5.48 -14.22 -16.92
C VAL A 29 -6.36 -13.63 -18.01
N GLU A 30 -6.31 -12.31 -18.14
CA GLU A 30 -6.81 -11.62 -19.34
C GLU A 30 -5.64 -11.32 -20.26
N ILE A 31 -5.72 -11.76 -21.52
CA ILE A 31 -4.68 -11.48 -22.50
C ILE A 31 -4.94 -10.12 -23.11
N PHE A 32 -4.05 -9.18 -22.81
CA PHE A 32 -4.02 -7.87 -23.45
C PHE A 32 -3.38 -8.01 -24.84
N GLU A 33 -4.08 -7.55 -25.88
CA GLU A 33 -3.72 -7.75 -27.28
C GLU A 33 -2.27 -7.33 -27.60
N ASN A 34 -1.80 -6.21 -27.03
CA ASN A 34 -0.42 -5.76 -27.30
C ASN A 34 0.63 -6.75 -26.80
N ASP A 35 0.39 -7.49 -25.70
CA ASP A 35 1.35 -8.49 -25.24
C ASP A 35 1.45 -9.67 -26.21
N LEU A 36 0.33 -10.01 -26.88
CA LEU A 36 0.32 -11.01 -27.94
C LEU A 36 1.05 -10.50 -29.19
N LEU A 37 0.93 -9.21 -29.54
CA LEU A 37 1.65 -8.61 -30.68
C LEU A 37 3.17 -8.59 -30.51
N TYR A 38 3.67 -8.60 -29.27
CA TYR A 38 5.10 -8.61 -28.97
C TYR A 38 5.65 -10.01 -28.67
N PHE A 39 4.80 -11.02 -28.66
CA PHE A 39 5.19 -12.40 -28.42
C PHE A 39 5.67 -13.07 -29.71
N ASP A 40 6.87 -13.68 -29.66
CA ASP A 40 7.52 -14.34 -30.82
C ASP A 40 6.96 -15.76 -31.11
N GLY A 41 5.67 -15.97 -30.80
CA GLY A 41 4.99 -17.25 -30.96
C GLY A 41 3.53 -17.08 -31.34
N SER A 42 2.83 -18.20 -31.54
CA SER A 42 1.42 -18.19 -31.93
C SER A 42 0.47 -18.02 -30.74
N PRO A 43 -0.79 -17.61 -30.96
CA PRO A 43 -1.80 -17.65 -29.91
C PRO A 43 -2.02 -19.08 -29.33
N ALA A 44 -1.88 -20.12 -30.15
CA ALA A 44 -1.90 -21.51 -29.68
C ALA A 44 -0.72 -21.86 -28.75
N ASP A 45 0.46 -21.26 -28.95
CA ASP A 45 1.58 -21.40 -28.01
C ASP A 45 1.28 -20.73 -26.67
N VAL A 46 0.65 -19.56 -26.69
CA VAL A 46 0.21 -18.87 -25.45
C VAL A 46 -0.78 -19.75 -24.69
N ARG A 47 -1.75 -20.35 -25.37
CA ARG A 47 -2.68 -21.31 -24.78
C ARG A 47 -1.93 -22.48 -24.13
N ARG A 48 -1.00 -23.11 -24.85
CA ARG A 48 -0.22 -24.24 -24.33
C ARG A 48 0.57 -23.84 -23.07
N ILE A 49 1.21 -22.66 -23.07
CA ILE A 49 1.94 -22.14 -21.91
C ILE A 49 0.99 -21.91 -20.72
N ALA A 50 -0.18 -21.33 -20.96
CA ALA A 50 -1.19 -21.13 -19.92
C ALA A 50 -1.70 -22.48 -19.36
N ASP A 51 -1.99 -23.46 -20.22
CA ASP A 51 -2.39 -24.82 -19.84
C ASP A 51 -1.28 -25.53 -19.03
N ASP A 52 -0.02 -25.43 -19.45
CA ASP A 52 1.16 -26.00 -18.74
C ASP A 52 1.32 -25.40 -17.33
N LEU A 53 0.96 -24.12 -17.16
CA LEU A 53 0.95 -23.43 -15.86
C LEU A 53 -0.32 -23.69 -15.04
N GLY A 54 -1.37 -24.23 -15.65
CA GLY A 54 -2.70 -24.37 -15.03
C GLY A 54 -3.44 -23.03 -14.88
N LEU A 55 -3.23 -22.09 -15.80
CA LEU A 55 -3.91 -20.80 -15.88
C LEU A 55 -5.00 -20.81 -16.97
N LYS A 56 -6.20 -20.34 -16.64
CA LYS A 56 -7.27 -20.16 -17.63
C LYS A 56 -7.18 -18.78 -18.29
N ILE A 57 -7.22 -18.72 -19.62
CA ILE A 57 -7.37 -17.45 -20.34
C ILE A 57 -8.86 -17.05 -20.29
N MET A 58 -9.20 -16.11 -19.40
CA MET A 58 -10.58 -15.76 -19.07
C MET A 58 -11.18 -14.67 -19.94
N LEU A 59 -10.34 -13.84 -20.57
CA LEU A 59 -10.76 -12.74 -21.42
C LEU A 59 -9.68 -12.39 -22.43
N PHE A 60 -10.07 -12.04 -23.66
CA PHE A 60 -9.22 -11.37 -24.63
C PHE A 60 -9.65 -9.91 -24.76
N GLN A 61 -8.70 -8.98 -24.72
CA GLN A 61 -9.03 -7.55 -24.70
C GLN A 61 -7.90 -6.65 -25.23
N PRO A 62 -8.21 -5.42 -25.66
CA PRO A 62 -9.53 -4.83 -25.84
C PRO A 62 -9.96 -4.81 -27.32
N PHE A 63 -11.27 -4.84 -27.59
CA PHE A 63 -11.83 -4.52 -28.89
C PHE A 63 -12.44 -3.11 -28.86
N ARG A 64 -11.90 -2.20 -29.68
CA ARG A 64 -12.26 -0.76 -29.63
C ARG A 64 -13.11 -0.33 -30.83
N ASP A 65 -13.90 0.72 -30.61
CA ASP A 65 -14.61 1.51 -31.64
C ASP A 65 -15.54 0.68 -32.52
N PHE A 66 -16.43 -0.10 -31.89
CA PHE A 66 -17.39 -0.95 -32.59
C PHE A 66 -18.70 -0.23 -32.91
N ASP A 67 -19.34 0.37 -31.90
CA ASP A 67 -20.71 0.89 -31.91
C ASP A 67 -20.82 2.35 -32.37
N GLY A 68 -22.03 2.78 -32.74
CA GLY A 68 -22.31 4.15 -33.18
C GLY A 68 -21.56 4.53 -34.46
N VAL A 69 -21.41 3.60 -35.41
CA VAL A 69 -20.65 3.83 -36.66
C VAL A 69 -21.55 3.81 -37.91
N SER A 70 -21.03 4.27 -39.05
CA SER A 70 -21.74 4.14 -40.33
C SER A 70 -21.93 2.67 -40.74
N PRO A 71 -22.92 2.34 -41.61
CA PRO A 71 -23.12 0.98 -42.10
C PRO A 71 -21.87 0.35 -42.73
N GLU A 72 -21.10 1.12 -43.50
CA GLU A 72 -19.86 0.64 -44.15
C GLU A 72 -18.76 0.37 -43.13
N ARG A 73 -18.73 1.12 -42.03
CA ARG A 73 -17.77 0.89 -40.94
C ARG A 73 -18.20 -0.30 -40.09
N LEU A 74 -19.50 -0.50 -39.89
CA LEU A 74 -20.06 -1.66 -39.18
C LEU A 74 -19.66 -2.97 -39.86
N GLU A 75 -19.79 -3.06 -41.19
CA GLU A 75 -19.39 -4.25 -41.94
C GLU A 75 -17.91 -4.61 -41.72
N ARG A 76 -17.02 -3.61 -41.80
CA ARG A 76 -15.59 -3.80 -41.52
C ARG A 76 -15.32 -4.16 -40.06
N ASN A 77 -16.07 -3.57 -39.13
CA ASN A 77 -15.94 -3.86 -37.71
C ASN A 77 -16.38 -5.30 -37.38
N LEU A 78 -17.43 -5.79 -38.02
CA LEU A 78 -17.87 -7.18 -37.90
C LEU A 78 -16.82 -8.16 -38.45
N ASP A 79 -16.20 -7.85 -39.59
CA ASP A 79 -15.11 -8.67 -40.12
C ASP A 79 -13.86 -8.63 -39.24
N ARG A 80 -13.54 -7.46 -38.66
CA ARG A 80 -12.49 -7.35 -37.65
C ARG A 80 -12.80 -8.20 -36.42
N ALA A 81 -14.05 -8.19 -35.93
CA ALA A 81 -14.48 -8.99 -34.80
C ALA A 81 -14.34 -10.50 -35.08
N LYS A 82 -14.79 -10.98 -36.25
CA LYS A 82 -14.63 -12.39 -36.66
C LYS A 82 -13.16 -12.83 -36.65
N ARG A 83 -12.24 -12.01 -37.15
CA ARG A 83 -10.80 -12.29 -37.09
C ARG A 83 -10.27 -12.35 -35.66
N LYS A 84 -10.84 -11.58 -34.73
CA LYS A 84 -10.49 -11.70 -33.30
C LYS A 84 -11.06 -12.96 -32.69
N PHE A 85 -12.25 -13.42 -33.11
CA PHE A 85 -12.79 -14.70 -32.69
C PHE A 85 -11.87 -15.87 -33.10
N ASP A 86 -11.30 -15.84 -34.31
CA ASP A 86 -10.32 -16.85 -34.74
C ASP A 86 -9.10 -16.89 -33.79
N VAL A 87 -8.54 -15.72 -33.45
CA VAL A 87 -7.43 -15.61 -32.48
C VAL A 87 -7.85 -16.13 -31.09
N MET A 88 -9.05 -15.83 -30.64
CA MET A 88 -9.57 -16.29 -29.36
C MET A 88 -9.73 -17.81 -29.30
N HIS A 89 -10.14 -18.45 -30.40
CA HIS A 89 -10.23 -19.90 -30.48
C HIS A 89 -8.86 -20.57 -30.36
N GLU A 90 -7.82 -19.97 -30.97
CA GLU A 90 -6.43 -20.42 -30.79
C GLU A 90 -5.95 -20.21 -29.34
N LEU A 91 -6.25 -19.06 -28.74
CA LEU A 91 -5.99 -18.80 -27.32
C LEU A 91 -6.80 -19.71 -26.37
N GLY A 92 -7.91 -20.31 -26.85
CA GLY A 92 -8.79 -21.13 -26.03
C GLY A 92 -9.70 -20.33 -25.09
N THR A 93 -10.05 -19.10 -25.45
CA THR A 93 -10.95 -18.24 -24.66
C THR A 93 -12.26 -17.96 -25.39
N ASP A 94 -13.35 -17.79 -24.63
CA ASP A 94 -14.71 -17.59 -25.14
C ASP A 94 -15.24 -16.18 -24.91
N ARG A 95 -14.43 -15.25 -24.36
CA ARG A 95 -14.88 -13.91 -23.98
C ARG A 95 -13.99 -12.82 -24.57
N ILE A 96 -14.62 -11.78 -25.10
CA ILE A 96 -13.93 -10.57 -25.58
C ILE A 96 -14.52 -9.33 -24.92
N LEU A 97 -13.66 -8.41 -24.49
CA LEU A 97 -14.07 -7.11 -23.99
C LEU A 97 -14.16 -6.10 -25.14
N VAL A 98 -15.31 -5.44 -25.25
CA VAL A 98 -15.62 -4.42 -26.23
C VAL A 98 -15.83 -3.10 -25.51
N CYS A 99 -14.89 -2.17 -25.63
CA CYS A 99 -14.99 -0.86 -24.99
C CYS A 99 -15.91 0.06 -25.80
N SER A 100 -16.64 0.94 -25.11
CA SER A 100 -17.44 1.99 -25.74
C SER A 100 -16.61 2.89 -26.67
N ASN A 101 -17.22 3.30 -27.78
CA ASN A 101 -16.53 4.06 -28.81
C ASN A 101 -16.03 5.44 -28.31
N VAL A 102 -14.77 5.77 -28.60
CA VAL A 102 -14.14 7.05 -28.22
C VAL A 102 -13.92 7.98 -29.42
N SER A 103 -14.19 7.51 -30.64
CA SER A 103 -13.99 8.26 -31.87
C SER A 103 -14.80 9.56 -31.87
N PRO A 104 -14.24 10.69 -32.35
CA PRO A 104 -15.00 11.91 -32.54
C PRO A 104 -16.17 11.75 -33.54
N ASP A 105 -16.06 10.78 -34.45
CA ASP A 105 -17.03 10.54 -35.54
C ASP A 105 -18.17 9.58 -35.15
N THR A 106 -18.23 9.11 -33.90
CA THR A 106 -19.31 8.20 -33.47
C THR A 106 -20.66 8.94 -33.43
N ILE A 107 -21.69 8.24 -33.91
CA ILE A 107 -23.06 8.72 -34.06
C ILE A 107 -23.78 8.56 -32.71
N CYS A 108 -24.35 9.64 -32.18
CA CYS A 108 -25.10 9.62 -30.92
C CYS A 108 -26.54 9.15 -31.13
N ASP A 109 -26.73 7.84 -31.32
CA ASP A 109 -28.05 7.21 -31.45
C ASP A 109 -28.07 5.84 -30.77
N ASP A 110 -28.77 5.76 -29.63
CA ASP A 110 -28.93 4.52 -28.87
C ASP A 110 -29.59 3.41 -29.69
N SER A 111 -30.54 3.73 -30.59
CA SER A 111 -31.22 2.71 -31.40
C SER A 111 -30.25 2.07 -32.39
N LEU A 112 -29.41 2.91 -33.01
CA LEU A 112 -28.32 2.44 -33.87
C LEU A 112 -27.32 1.59 -33.09
N MET A 113 -26.90 2.03 -31.89
CA MET A 113 -25.98 1.26 -31.04
C MET A 113 -26.58 -0.09 -30.65
N ILE A 114 -27.87 -0.14 -30.29
CA ILE A 114 -28.59 -1.39 -29.99
C ILE A 114 -28.57 -2.33 -31.20
N ASP A 115 -28.91 -1.85 -32.39
CA ASP A 115 -28.90 -2.68 -33.61
C ASP A 115 -27.49 -3.22 -33.92
N GLN A 116 -26.47 -2.39 -33.75
CA GLN A 116 -25.07 -2.75 -33.99
C GLN A 116 -24.56 -3.75 -32.97
N LEU A 117 -24.78 -3.52 -31.68
CA LEU A 117 -24.45 -4.46 -30.61
C LEU A 117 -25.21 -5.78 -30.77
N GLY A 118 -26.45 -5.75 -31.27
CA GLY A 118 -27.21 -6.94 -31.65
C GLY A 118 -26.57 -7.70 -32.81
N ALA A 119 -26.02 -7.01 -33.81
CA ALA A 119 -25.27 -7.64 -34.90
C ALA A 119 -23.97 -8.30 -34.40
N LEU A 120 -23.27 -7.66 -33.47
CA LEU A 120 -22.12 -8.26 -32.80
C LEU A 120 -22.51 -9.50 -32.00
N ALA A 121 -23.60 -9.43 -31.24
CA ALA A 121 -24.08 -10.55 -30.41
C ALA A 121 -24.38 -11.80 -31.25
N ARG A 122 -25.04 -11.63 -32.40
CA ARG A 122 -25.29 -12.73 -33.36
C ARG A 122 -24.01 -13.29 -33.96
N ALA A 123 -23.05 -12.43 -34.29
CA ALA A 123 -21.74 -12.87 -34.78
C ALA A 123 -20.96 -13.64 -33.71
N ALA A 124 -21.01 -13.18 -32.45
CA ALA A 124 -20.39 -13.85 -31.31
C ALA A 124 -21.05 -15.21 -31.03
N GLU A 125 -22.38 -15.30 -31.06
CA GLU A 125 -23.12 -16.55 -30.94
C GLU A 125 -22.70 -17.58 -32.00
N ALA A 126 -22.65 -17.17 -33.27
CA ALA A 126 -22.23 -18.05 -34.36
C ALA A 126 -20.80 -18.58 -34.19
N ALA A 127 -19.95 -17.86 -33.45
CA ALA A 127 -18.57 -18.24 -33.12
C ALA A 127 -18.43 -18.92 -31.74
N GLY A 128 -19.51 -19.10 -30.97
CA GLY A 128 -19.45 -19.62 -29.60
C GLY A 128 -18.74 -18.70 -28.61
N VAL A 129 -18.76 -17.39 -28.85
CA VAL A 129 -18.10 -16.35 -28.06
C VAL A 129 -19.14 -15.49 -27.34
N VAL A 130 -18.79 -14.90 -26.19
CA VAL A 130 -19.54 -13.87 -25.49
C VAL A 130 -18.82 -12.53 -25.62
N ALA A 131 -19.51 -11.53 -26.17
CA ALA A 131 -19.02 -10.16 -26.16
C ALA A 131 -19.43 -9.47 -24.85
N GLY A 132 -18.47 -8.89 -24.15
CA GLY A 132 -18.69 -8.08 -22.97
C GLY A 132 -18.56 -6.60 -23.31
N TYR A 133 -19.63 -5.81 -23.14
CA TYR A 133 -19.61 -4.37 -23.43
C TYR A 133 -19.25 -3.56 -22.19
N GLU A 134 -18.18 -2.77 -22.28
CA GLU A 134 -17.65 -1.93 -21.21
C GLU A 134 -17.84 -0.45 -21.53
N ALA A 135 -18.33 0.33 -20.56
CA ALA A 135 -18.32 1.79 -20.67
C ALA A 135 -16.98 2.36 -20.19
N LEU A 136 -16.21 2.94 -21.11
CA LEU A 136 -15.05 3.76 -20.73
C LEU A 136 -15.55 5.09 -20.15
N ALA A 137 -14.93 5.56 -19.06
CA ALA A 137 -15.28 6.85 -18.44
C ALA A 137 -15.16 8.05 -19.40
N TRP A 138 -14.32 7.92 -20.43
CA TRP A 138 -14.14 8.90 -21.52
C TRP A 138 -14.77 8.46 -22.84
N GLY A 139 -15.63 7.43 -22.85
CA GLY A 139 -16.43 7.04 -24.01
C GLY A 139 -17.16 8.24 -24.59
N ARG A 140 -17.26 8.35 -25.92
CA ARG A 140 -17.77 9.59 -26.53
C ARG A 140 -19.23 9.84 -26.16
N HIS A 141 -20.06 8.80 -26.22
CA HIS A 141 -21.49 8.85 -25.88
C HIS A 141 -21.85 7.93 -24.70
N VAL A 142 -21.29 6.72 -24.64
CA VAL A 142 -21.54 5.75 -23.56
C VAL A 142 -20.39 5.79 -22.54
N LYS A 143 -20.65 6.40 -21.36
CA LYS A 143 -19.64 6.64 -20.31
C LYS A 143 -19.88 5.92 -18.99
N THR A 144 -21.13 5.52 -18.74
CA THR A 144 -21.53 4.95 -17.45
C THR A 144 -21.99 3.51 -17.64
N TYR A 145 -21.79 2.69 -16.61
CA TYR A 145 -22.26 1.30 -16.63
C TYR A 145 -23.79 1.22 -16.81
N ARG A 146 -24.55 2.21 -16.31
CA ARG A 146 -26.01 2.28 -16.47
C ARG A 146 -26.41 2.47 -17.93
N HIS A 147 -25.69 3.32 -18.67
CA HIS A 147 -25.95 3.51 -20.10
C HIS A 147 -25.54 2.26 -20.89
N ALA A 148 -24.39 1.67 -20.61
CA ALA A 148 -24.01 0.39 -21.22
C ALA A 148 -25.03 -0.71 -20.92
N TRP A 149 -25.51 -0.81 -19.67
CA TRP A 149 -26.54 -1.76 -19.27
C TRP A 149 -27.84 -1.55 -20.04
N LYS A 150 -28.32 -0.30 -20.18
CA LYS A 150 -29.52 0.02 -20.97
C LYS A 150 -29.42 -0.54 -22.40
N LEU A 151 -28.26 -0.40 -23.05
CA LEU A 151 -28.04 -0.90 -24.41
C LEU A 151 -27.99 -2.43 -24.45
N VAL A 152 -27.22 -3.04 -23.53
CA VAL A 152 -27.09 -4.51 -23.42
C VAL A 152 -28.43 -5.18 -23.10
N ASP A 153 -29.20 -4.60 -22.19
CA ASP A 153 -30.53 -5.08 -21.82
C ASP A 153 -31.51 -4.99 -22.98
N ALA A 154 -31.53 -3.87 -23.71
CA ALA A 154 -32.38 -3.69 -24.88
C ALA A 154 -32.06 -4.67 -26.03
N VAL A 155 -30.78 -5.03 -26.22
CA VAL A 155 -30.38 -6.08 -27.19
C VAL A 155 -30.90 -7.46 -26.76
N ASN A 156 -30.90 -7.73 -25.45
CA ASN A 156 -31.40 -8.96 -24.85
C ASN A 156 -30.89 -10.28 -25.47
N HIS A 157 -29.56 -10.42 -25.59
CA HIS A 157 -28.94 -11.57 -26.24
C HIS A 157 -27.99 -12.33 -25.31
N PRO A 158 -28.00 -13.67 -25.23
CA PRO A 158 -27.15 -14.44 -24.30
C PRO A 158 -25.64 -14.26 -24.53
N ASN A 159 -25.23 -14.04 -25.79
CA ASN A 159 -23.83 -13.79 -26.17
C ASN A 159 -23.39 -12.31 -26.10
N LEU A 160 -24.20 -11.44 -25.47
CA LEU A 160 -23.83 -10.07 -25.14
C LEU A 160 -24.13 -9.78 -23.67
N GLY A 161 -23.11 -9.43 -22.90
CA GLY A 161 -23.25 -9.04 -21.50
C GLY A 161 -22.54 -7.74 -21.17
N LEU A 162 -22.75 -7.27 -19.93
CA LEU A 162 -22.11 -6.08 -19.39
C LEU A 162 -20.75 -6.41 -18.80
N VAL A 163 -19.75 -5.58 -19.07
CA VAL A 163 -18.48 -5.58 -18.33
C VAL A 163 -18.49 -4.40 -17.36
N LEU A 164 -18.18 -4.68 -16.11
CA LEU A 164 -18.10 -3.68 -15.05
C LEU A 164 -16.63 -3.41 -14.72
N ASP A 165 -16.21 -2.16 -14.80
CA ASP A 165 -14.90 -1.69 -14.33
C ASP A 165 -15.12 -0.69 -13.17
N SER A 166 -14.47 -0.96 -12.04
CA SER A 166 -14.61 -0.14 -10.84
C SER A 166 -14.02 1.26 -11.00
N PHE A 167 -12.90 1.42 -11.71
CA PHE A 167 -12.31 2.72 -11.97
C PHE A 167 -13.22 3.56 -12.85
N HIS A 168 -13.75 3.01 -13.95
CA HIS A 168 -14.62 3.77 -14.85
C HIS A 168 -15.89 4.26 -14.16
N THR A 169 -16.42 3.48 -13.23
CA THR A 169 -17.57 3.89 -12.40
C THR A 169 -17.19 4.95 -11.36
N LEU A 170 -16.17 4.66 -10.53
CA LEU A 170 -15.87 5.46 -9.34
C LEU A 170 -15.11 6.75 -9.65
N SER A 171 -14.33 6.79 -10.74
CA SER A 171 -13.64 8.00 -11.23
C SER A 171 -14.60 9.12 -11.65
N LEU A 172 -15.81 8.77 -12.08
CA LEU A 172 -16.88 9.70 -12.43
C LEU A 172 -17.72 10.13 -11.23
N ASN A 173 -17.40 9.62 -10.03
CA ASN A 173 -18.26 9.68 -8.84
C ASN A 173 -19.67 9.09 -9.11
N ASP A 174 -19.79 8.13 -10.03
CA ASP A 174 -21.03 7.39 -10.24
C ASP A 174 -21.20 6.36 -9.11
N THR A 175 -22.46 6.08 -8.76
CA THR A 175 -22.81 5.18 -7.66
C THR A 175 -23.01 3.75 -8.15
N PRO A 176 -22.45 2.72 -7.47
CA PRO A 176 -22.58 1.32 -7.88
C PRO A 176 -23.90 0.64 -7.46
N ASP A 177 -24.78 1.34 -6.74
CA ASP A 177 -26.02 0.82 -6.14
C ASP A 177 -26.90 0.00 -7.09
N ALA A 178 -27.11 0.44 -8.34
CA ALA A 178 -27.98 -0.29 -9.26
C ALA A 178 -27.33 -1.49 -9.94
N ILE A 179 -26.05 -1.78 -9.66
CA ILE A 179 -25.43 -3.04 -10.12
C ILE A 179 -26.18 -4.23 -9.53
N ALA A 180 -26.69 -4.12 -8.29
CA ALA A 180 -27.42 -5.20 -7.62
C ALA A 180 -28.74 -5.59 -8.33
N ASP A 181 -29.30 -4.69 -9.14
CA ASP A 181 -30.54 -4.93 -9.90
C ASP A 181 -30.27 -5.60 -11.27
N ILE A 182 -29.00 -5.69 -11.70
CA ILE A 182 -28.61 -6.34 -12.95
C ILE A 182 -28.57 -7.85 -12.71
N PRO A 183 -29.20 -8.70 -13.54
CA PRO A 183 -29.08 -10.15 -13.39
C PRO A 183 -27.62 -10.59 -13.50
N GLY A 184 -27.11 -11.31 -12.49
CA GLY A 184 -25.69 -11.66 -12.41
C GLY A 184 -25.15 -12.46 -13.60
N GLU A 185 -26.00 -13.22 -14.30
CA GLU A 185 -25.65 -13.93 -15.54
C GLU A 185 -25.49 -13.01 -16.76
N ARG A 186 -26.01 -11.77 -16.68
CA ARG A 186 -25.85 -10.72 -17.70
C ARG A 186 -24.61 -9.86 -17.49
N ILE A 187 -23.91 -10.02 -16.36
CA ILE A 187 -22.58 -9.47 -16.14
C ILE A 187 -21.56 -10.46 -16.72
N ALA A 188 -20.98 -10.10 -17.87
CA ALA A 188 -20.03 -10.93 -18.59
C ALA A 188 -18.65 -10.97 -17.93
N PHE A 189 -18.23 -9.89 -17.28
CA PHE A 189 -16.92 -9.79 -16.62
C PHE A 189 -16.88 -8.63 -15.62
N VAL A 190 -15.97 -8.70 -14.66
CA VAL A 190 -15.75 -7.64 -13.65
C VAL A 190 -14.26 -7.38 -13.52
N GLN A 191 -13.87 -6.15 -13.82
CA GLN A 191 -12.53 -5.62 -13.63
C GLN A 191 -12.51 -4.67 -12.43
N ILE A 192 -11.48 -4.82 -11.61
CA ILE A 192 -11.26 -4.10 -10.38
C ILE A 192 -9.95 -3.33 -10.53
N ALA A 193 -10.06 -2.03 -10.31
CA ALA A 193 -8.97 -1.09 -10.26
C ALA A 193 -9.27 -0.03 -9.18
N ASP A 194 -8.33 0.13 -8.26
CA ASP A 194 -8.31 1.23 -7.30
C ASP A 194 -7.60 2.44 -7.93
N ALA A 195 -7.71 3.61 -7.30
CA ALA A 195 -6.91 4.77 -7.64
C ALA A 195 -6.92 5.79 -6.49
N PRO A 196 -5.86 6.61 -6.32
CA PRO A 196 -5.93 7.78 -5.46
C PRO A 196 -6.92 8.78 -6.06
N LYS A 197 -7.70 9.49 -5.22
CA LYS A 197 -8.64 10.51 -5.70
C LYS A 197 -7.88 11.75 -6.19
N LEU A 198 -7.85 11.95 -7.51
CA LEU A 198 -7.15 13.05 -8.16
C LEU A 198 -8.13 13.95 -8.93
N VAL A 199 -7.81 15.23 -9.01
CA VAL A 199 -8.53 16.20 -9.87
C VAL A 199 -7.73 16.36 -11.16
N MET A 200 -8.05 15.56 -12.17
CA MET A 200 -7.38 15.59 -13.49
C MET A 200 -8.26 14.98 -14.59
N ASP A 201 -7.78 15.01 -15.84
CA ASP A 201 -8.43 14.32 -16.95
C ASP A 201 -8.50 12.80 -16.68
N VAL A 202 -9.67 12.20 -16.88
CA VAL A 202 -9.95 10.81 -16.49
C VAL A 202 -9.18 9.78 -17.34
N LEU A 203 -8.86 10.10 -18.60
CA LEU A 203 -8.05 9.21 -19.43
C LEU A 203 -6.61 9.17 -18.92
N GLU A 204 -6.03 10.34 -18.66
CA GLU A 204 -4.68 10.45 -18.08
C GLU A 204 -4.64 9.84 -16.66
N TRP A 205 -5.68 10.07 -15.85
CA TRP A 205 -5.82 9.43 -14.54
C TRP A 205 -5.79 7.89 -14.66
N SER A 206 -6.61 7.34 -15.56
CA SER A 206 -6.72 5.91 -15.77
C SER A 206 -5.44 5.28 -16.28
N ARG A 207 -4.65 5.99 -17.09
CA ARG A 207 -3.43 5.46 -17.72
C ARG A 207 -2.24 5.37 -16.76
N HIS A 208 -2.21 6.25 -15.77
CA HIS A 208 -1.01 6.49 -14.98
C HIS A 208 -1.16 6.14 -13.50
N TYR A 209 -2.37 6.19 -12.94
CA TYR A 209 -2.56 6.11 -11.48
C TYR A 209 -3.57 5.06 -11.02
N ARG A 210 -4.01 4.11 -11.89
CA ARG A 210 -4.69 2.92 -11.36
C ARG A 210 -3.73 2.18 -10.42
N CYS A 211 -4.25 1.58 -9.36
CA CYS A 211 -3.48 0.74 -8.44
C CYS A 211 -4.34 -0.43 -7.95
N PHE A 212 -3.73 -1.36 -7.21
CA PHE A 212 -4.47 -2.51 -6.70
C PHE A 212 -5.38 -2.15 -5.52
N PRO A 213 -6.46 -2.91 -5.29
CA PRO A 213 -7.35 -2.71 -4.15
C PRO A 213 -6.65 -2.49 -2.80
N GLY A 214 -7.02 -1.40 -2.12
CA GLY A 214 -6.46 -1.03 -0.82
C GLY A 214 -5.21 -0.14 -0.92
N GLN A 215 -4.68 0.07 -2.12
CA GLN A 215 -3.60 1.02 -2.37
C GLN A 215 -4.13 2.41 -2.77
N GLY A 216 -5.38 2.53 -3.22
CA GLY A 216 -6.00 3.80 -3.58
C GLY A 216 -6.97 4.32 -2.52
N ASP A 217 -7.96 5.08 -2.97
CA ASP A 217 -8.96 5.76 -2.15
C ASP A 217 -10.42 5.44 -2.60
N PHE A 218 -10.60 4.49 -3.53
CA PHE A 218 -11.93 4.11 -4.03
C PHE A 218 -12.65 3.13 -3.10
N ASP A 219 -13.97 3.26 -3.02
CA ASP A 219 -14.84 2.35 -2.25
C ASP A 219 -15.13 1.06 -3.04
N LEU A 220 -14.09 0.25 -3.20
CA LEU A 220 -14.15 -1.01 -3.94
C LEU A 220 -14.95 -2.08 -3.20
N ALA A 221 -14.97 -2.03 -1.87
CA ALA A 221 -15.72 -3.00 -1.06
C ALA A 221 -17.22 -2.90 -1.35
N ASN A 222 -17.77 -1.68 -1.41
CA ASN A 222 -19.15 -1.44 -1.79
C ASN A 222 -19.41 -1.79 -3.26
N PHE A 223 -18.56 -1.37 -4.21
CA PHE A 223 -18.69 -1.74 -5.62
C PHE A 223 -18.82 -3.27 -5.79
N THR A 224 -17.91 -4.01 -5.19
CA THR A 224 -17.89 -5.48 -5.25
C THR A 224 -19.07 -6.10 -4.50
N ALA A 225 -19.53 -5.48 -3.40
CA ALA A 225 -20.73 -5.94 -2.69
C ALA A 225 -21.98 -5.88 -3.60
N GLN A 226 -22.12 -4.85 -4.43
CA GLN A 226 -23.26 -4.76 -5.37
C GLN A 226 -23.15 -5.83 -6.48
N VAL A 227 -21.95 -6.11 -6.98
CA VAL A 227 -21.68 -7.23 -7.91
C VAL A 227 -22.06 -8.58 -7.30
N VAL A 228 -21.71 -8.82 -6.03
CA VAL A 228 -22.06 -10.06 -5.34
C VAL A 228 -23.57 -10.17 -5.12
N LYS A 229 -24.25 -9.06 -4.75
CA LYS A 229 -25.72 -9.01 -4.59
C LYS A 229 -26.48 -9.27 -5.88
N ALA A 230 -25.93 -8.83 -7.02
CA ALA A 230 -26.45 -9.15 -8.36
C ALA A 230 -26.47 -10.66 -8.66
N GLY A 231 -25.75 -11.47 -7.87
CA GLY A 231 -25.65 -12.92 -8.05
C GLY A 231 -24.60 -13.34 -9.08
N TYR A 232 -23.69 -12.43 -9.45
CA TYR A 232 -22.57 -12.71 -10.35
C TYR A 232 -21.65 -13.79 -9.77
N LYS A 233 -21.22 -14.73 -10.63
CA LYS A 233 -20.38 -15.88 -10.27
C LYS A 233 -19.10 -15.98 -11.09
N GLY A 234 -18.86 -15.04 -12.01
CA GLY A 234 -17.66 -15.01 -12.82
C GLY A 234 -16.42 -14.56 -12.02
N PRO A 235 -15.30 -14.32 -12.71
CA PRO A 235 -14.07 -13.90 -12.06
C PRO A 235 -14.14 -12.45 -11.55
N LEU A 236 -13.40 -12.18 -10.48
CA LEU A 236 -12.93 -10.83 -10.15
C LEU A 236 -11.53 -10.68 -10.74
N SER A 237 -11.35 -9.71 -11.62
CA SER A 237 -10.10 -9.53 -12.33
C SER A 237 -9.48 -8.16 -12.07
N LEU A 238 -8.16 -8.06 -12.08
CA LEU A 238 -7.45 -6.79 -11.94
C LEU A 238 -7.03 -6.25 -13.29
N GLU A 239 -7.36 -4.98 -13.57
CA GLU A 239 -6.91 -4.30 -14.78
C GLU A 239 -6.26 -2.96 -14.43
N ILE A 240 -4.93 -2.93 -14.36
CA ILE A 240 -4.20 -1.77 -13.86
C ILE A 240 -3.30 -1.19 -14.96
N PHE A 241 -3.47 0.09 -15.25
CA PHE A 241 -2.51 0.87 -16.04
C PHE A 241 -1.77 1.82 -15.10
N ASN A 242 -0.50 1.51 -14.88
CA ASN A 242 0.35 2.25 -13.94
C ASN A 242 1.80 2.21 -14.42
N ASP A 243 2.43 3.38 -14.54
CA ASP A 243 3.82 3.49 -15.03
C ASP A 243 4.82 2.87 -14.06
N GLY A 244 4.56 3.00 -12.75
CA GLY A 244 5.35 2.38 -11.70
C GLY A 244 5.32 0.86 -11.81
N PHE A 245 4.15 0.26 -12.05
CA PHE A 245 4.02 -1.19 -12.17
C PHE A 245 4.69 -1.72 -13.45
N ARG A 246 4.68 -0.93 -14.53
CA ARG A 246 5.42 -1.23 -15.77
C ARG A 246 6.93 -1.20 -15.59
N ALA A 247 7.43 -0.50 -14.58
CA ALA A 247 8.85 -0.45 -14.21
C ALA A 247 9.21 -1.36 -13.02
N ALA A 248 8.22 -1.96 -12.36
CA ALA A 248 8.41 -2.79 -11.17
C ALA A 248 8.69 -4.27 -11.51
N PRO A 249 9.30 -5.04 -10.59
CA PRO A 249 9.51 -6.48 -10.78
C PRO A 249 8.19 -7.27 -10.94
N THR A 250 8.11 -8.08 -12.00
CA THR A 250 6.91 -8.85 -12.40
C THR A 250 6.34 -9.71 -11.26
N THR A 251 7.18 -10.44 -10.53
CA THR A 251 6.76 -11.37 -9.46
C THR A 251 6.16 -10.68 -8.25
N ILE A 252 6.75 -9.56 -7.81
CA ILE A 252 6.24 -8.79 -6.66
C ILE A 252 4.91 -8.14 -7.03
N THR A 253 4.82 -7.50 -8.20
CA THR A 253 3.57 -6.88 -8.67
C THR A 253 2.43 -7.91 -8.80
N ALA A 254 2.72 -9.12 -9.29
CA ALA A 254 1.72 -10.19 -9.34
C ALA A 254 1.27 -10.64 -7.94
N ALA A 255 2.22 -10.81 -6.99
CA ALA A 255 1.91 -11.18 -5.62
C ALA A 255 1.06 -10.11 -4.91
N ASP A 256 1.37 -8.83 -5.09
CA ASP A 256 0.58 -7.71 -4.58
C ASP A 256 -0.82 -7.67 -5.19
N GLY A 257 -0.93 -7.91 -6.50
CA GLY A 257 -2.22 -8.05 -7.19
C GLY A 257 -3.07 -9.15 -6.55
N HIS A 258 -2.54 -10.36 -6.42
CA HIS A 258 -3.30 -11.48 -5.83
C HIS A 258 -3.73 -11.15 -4.38
N ARG A 259 -2.81 -10.62 -3.58
CA ARG A 259 -3.05 -10.22 -2.20
C ARG A 259 -4.14 -9.16 -2.07
N SER A 260 -4.15 -8.17 -2.98
CA SER A 260 -5.16 -7.12 -2.98
C SER A 260 -6.58 -7.63 -3.24
N LEU A 261 -6.75 -8.67 -4.08
CA LEU A 261 -8.06 -9.31 -4.26
C LEU A 261 -8.49 -10.08 -3.02
N LEU A 262 -7.57 -10.78 -2.34
CA LEU A 262 -7.89 -11.42 -1.05
C LEU A 262 -8.36 -10.37 -0.04
N PHE A 263 -7.67 -9.23 0.01
CA PHE A 263 -8.04 -8.12 0.89
C PHE A 263 -9.40 -7.53 0.52
N LEU A 264 -9.65 -7.28 -0.76
CA LEU A 264 -10.95 -6.79 -1.24
C LEU A 264 -12.08 -7.76 -0.88
N GLU A 265 -11.89 -9.05 -1.11
CA GLU A 265 -12.88 -10.08 -0.76
C GLU A 265 -13.16 -10.10 0.75
N GLU A 266 -12.14 -9.94 1.60
CA GLU A 266 -12.31 -9.79 3.05
C GLU A 266 -13.18 -8.57 3.39
N GLN A 267 -12.82 -7.39 2.85
CA GLN A 267 -13.53 -6.13 3.14
C GLN A 267 -14.98 -6.17 2.64
N THR A 268 -15.21 -6.70 1.43
CA THR A 268 -16.56 -6.91 0.90
C THR A 268 -17.36 -7.88 1.75
N ARG A 269 -16.73 -8.96 2.24
CA ARG A 269 -17.39 -9.91 3.13
C ARG A 269 -17.83 -9.25 4.43
N ALA A 270 -16.94 -8.48 5.07
CA ALA A 270 -17.25 -7.75 6.30
C ALA A 270 -18.43 -6.79 6.10
N LEU A 271 -18.41 -6.00 5.00
CA LEU A 271 -19.50 -5.08 4.66
C LEU A 271 -20.84 -5.81 4.44
N LEU A 272 -20.84 -6.96 3.76
CA LEU A 272 -22.05 -7.75 3.55
C LEU A 272 -22.57 -8.38 4.85
N GLU A 273 -21.69 -8.80 5.77
CA GLU A 273 -22.02 -9.31 7.09
C GLU A 273 -22.63 -8.21 7.98
N GLU A 274 -22.07 -6.99 7.96
CA GLU A 274 -22.64 -5.81 8.62
C GLU A 274 -24.03 -5.44 8.09
N GLN A 275 -24.23 -5.59 6.78
CA GLN A 275 -25.54 -5.40 6.11
C GLN A 275 -26.49 -6.60 6.28
N GLN A 276 -26.16 -7.56 7.14
CA GLN A 276 -26.97 -8.75 7.46
C GLN A 276 -27.36 -9.59 6.25
N GLN A 277 -26.50 -9.64 5.22
CA GLN A 277 -26.75 -10.46 4.04
C GLN A 277 -26.63 -11.96 4.37
N PRO A 278 -27.42 -12.84 3.71
CA PRO A 278 -27.37 -14.27 3.96
C PRO A 278 -25.96 -14.84 3.77
N ARG A 279 -25.55 -15.79 4.62
CA ARG A 279 -24.23 -16.46 4.54
C ARG A 279 -23.95 -17.13 3.19
N LYS A 280 -25.00 -17.50 2.44
CA LYS A 280 -24.88 -18.03 1.07
C LYS A 280 -24.28 -16.99 0.10
N THR A 281 -24.58 -15.71 0.31
CA THR A 281 -24.08 -14.58 -0.49
C THR A 281 -22.58 -14.35 -0.27
N THR A 282 -22.07 -14.64 0.94
CA THR A 282 -20.67 -14.40 1.30
C THR A 282 -19.76 -15.62 1.16
N GLY A 283 -20.31 -16.84 0.97
CA GLY A 283 -19.56 -18.10 1.02
C GLY A 283 -18.47 -18.28 -0.05
N GLY A 284 -18.45 -17.44 -1.08
CA GLY A 284 -17.43 -17.47 -2.14
C GLY A 284 -16.29 -16.44 -1.96
N LEU A 285 -16.32 -15.62 -0.91
CA LEU A 285 -15.32 -14.58 -0.63
C LEU A 285 -14.28 -15.08 0.38
N TYR A 286 -13.04 -14.63 0.23
CA TYR A 286 -11.95 -14.94 1.13
C TYR A 286 -12.27 -14.60 2.59
N ARG A 287 -11.80 -15.47 3.48
CA ARG A 287 -11.90 -15.33 4.93
C ARG A 287 -10.52 -15.50 5.53
N SER A 288 -9.94 -14.40 5.93
CA SER A 288 -8.73 -14.34 6.76
C SER A 288 -9.07 -14.44 8.25
N PRO A 289 -8.09 -14.85 9.08
CA PRO A 289 -8.09 -14.54 10.51
C PRO A 289 -8.21 -13.02 10.70
N ALA A 290 -8.94 -12.57 11.73
CA ALA A 290 -9.15 -11.13 11.95
C ALA A 290 -7.83 -10.40 12.22
N ALA A 291 -7.74 -9.13 11.81
CA ALA A 291 -6.60 -8.29 12.18
C ALA A 291 -6.52 -8.13 13.72
N PRO A 292 -5.32 -7.93 14.29
CA PRO A 292 -5.18 -7.58 15.69
C PRO A 292 -6.03 -6.34 16.03
N ALA A 293 -6.73 -6.38 17.16
CA ALA A 293 -7.55 -5.24 17.60
C ALA A 293 -6.67 -4.13 18.19
N HIS A 294 -5.60 -4.53 18.88
CA HIS A 294 -4.58 -3.64 19.42
C HIS A 294 -3.22 -3.99 18.84
N VAL A 295 -2.48 -2.97 18.44
CA VAL A 295 -1.09 -3.08 18.00
C VAL A 295 -0.29 -2.04 18.76
N GLY A 296 0.86 -2.38 19.32
CA GLY A 296 1.74 -1.44 20.02
C GLY A 296 3.19 -1.64 19.60
N TYR A 297 4.05 -0.64 19.77
CA TYR A 297 5.49 -0.89 19.64
C TYR A 297 5.98 -1.73 20.83
N GLN A 298 6.62 -2.86 20.54
CA GLN A 298 7.34 -3.64 21.55
C GLN A 298 8.81 -3.23 21.59
N PHE A 299 9.49 -3.21 20.44
CA PHE A 299 10.83 -2.63 20.29
C PHE A 299 11.15 -2.32 18.81
N LEU A 300 12.17 -1.49 18.60
CA LEU A 300 12.84 -1.31 17.30
C LEU A 300 14.23 -1.95 17.36
N GLU A 301 14.59 -2.77 16.37
CA GLU A 301 15.86 -3.50 16.33
C GLU A 301 16.77 -2.95 15.25
N PHE A 302 17.96 -2.53 15.66
CA PHE A 302 19.01 -2.02 14.80
C PHE A 302 20.08 -3.06 14.56
N ALA A 303 20.39 -3.29 13.28
CA ALA A 303 21.55 -4.05 12.87
C ALA A 303 22.81 -3.16 13.00
N VAL A 304 23.80 -3.62 13.75
CA VAL A 304 25.01 -2.86 14.09
C VAL A 304 26.27 -3.73 14.04
N ASP A 305 27.42 -3.10 13.86
CA ASP A 305 28.73 -3.66 14.22
C ASP A 305 29.27 -3.03 15.51
N ASP A 306 30.46 -3.42 15.96
CA ASP A 306 31.07 -2.88 17.19
C ASP A 306 31.18 -1.34 17.20
N THR A 307 31.52 -0.76 16.05
CA THR A 307 31.75 0.69 15.92
C THR A 307 30.43 1.44 16.01
N THR A 308 29.47 1.07 15.16
CA THR A 308 28.16 1.71 15.07
C THR A 308 27.30 1.44 16.31
N ARG A 309 27.47 0.27 16.95
CA ARG A 309 26.88 -0.03 18.27
C ARG A 309 27.33 0.97 19.32
N THR A 310 28.63 1.22 19.42
CA THR A 310 29.19 2.17 20.40
C THR A 310 28.67 3.58 20.14
N GLN A 311 28.63 4.00 18.87
CA GLN A 311 28.10 5.31 18.47
C GLN A 311 26.62 5.47 18.80
N LEU A 312 25.80 4.47 18.50
CA LEU A 312 24.37 4.52 18.78
C LEU A 312 24.08 4.42 20.28
N ALA A 313 24.86 3.62 21.03
CA ALA A 313 24.77 3.55 22.49
C ALA A 313 25.10 4.89 23.18
N ASP A 314 26.14 5.62 22.72
CA ASP A 314 26.45 6.96 23.21
C ASP A 314 25.29 7.94 22.98
N TRP A 315 24.70 7.88 21.78
CA TRP A 315 23.53 8.70 21.43
C TRP A 315 22.28 8.37 22.25
N LEU A 316 21.98 7.09 22.43
CA LEU A 316 20.91 6.62 23.30
C LEU A 316 21.16 7.09 24.74
N GLY A 317 22.40 7.02 25.22
CA GLY A 317 22.80 7.53 26.54
C GLY A 317 22.56 9.03 26.72
N LYS A 318 22.85 9.86 25.70
CA LYS A 318 22.54 11.31 25.70
C LYS A 318 21.04 11.60 25.73
N LEU A 319 20.24 10.69 25.20
CA LEU A 319 18.77 10.71 25.30
C LEU A 319 18.25 10.02 26.55
N ARG A 320 19.15 9.68 27.48
CA ARG A 320 18.89 9.02 28.77
C ARG A 320 18.22 7.65 28.65
N PHE A 321 18.37 6.97 27.51
CA PHE A 321 18.08 5.55 27.45
C PHE A 321 19.05 4.79 28.34
N ARG A 322 18.50 3.98 29.25
CA ARG A 322 19.28 3.09 30.09
C ARG A 322 19.54 1.79 29.34
N GLN A 323 20.74 1.23 29.49
CA GLN A 323 20.98 -0.16 29.14
C GLN A 323 20.20 -1.03 30.13
N ALA A 324 19.11 -1.64 29.65
CA ALA A 324 18.15 -2.39 30.46
C ALA A 324 18.44 -3.89 30.49
N GLY A 325 19.26 -4.40 29.59
CA GLY A 325 19.72 -5.79 29.66
C GLY A 325 20.63 -6.21 28.52
N GLN A 326 21.24 -7.37 28.68
CA GLN A 326 21.99 -8.08 27.64
C GLN A 326 21.27 -9.39 27.33
N HIS A 327 21.14 -9.75 26.06
CA HIS A 327 20.51 -11.00 25.66
C HIS A 327 21.28 -12.20 26.22
N ARG A 328 20.57 -13.26 26.60
CA ARG A 328 21.14 -14.40 27.35
C ARG A 328 22.22 -15.18 26.59
N SER A 329 22.14 -15.17 25.26
CA SER A 329 22.90 -16.07 24.36
C SER A 329 23.47 -15.38 23.12
N LYS A 330 23.07 -14.14 22.82
CA LYS A 330 23.38 -13.42 21.58
C LYS A 330 24.04 -12.09 21.93
N ASP A 331 24.83 -11.54 21.03
CA ASP A 331 25.41 -10.20 21.15
C ASP A 331 24.37 -9.11 20.83
N VAL A 332 23.37 -9.03 21.72
CA VAL A 332 22.22 -8.16 21.58
C VAL A 332 22.00 -7.39 22.88
N THR A 333 21.93 -6.07 22.80
CA THR A 333 21.76 -5.19 23.97
C THR A 333 20.42 -4.46 23.91
N LEU A 334 19.70 -4.44 25.04
CA LEU A 334 18.41 -3.77 25.19
C LEU A 334 18.60 -2.40 25.86
N TYR A 335 18.02 -1.37 25.27
CA TYR A 335 17.93 -0.01 25.80
C TYR A 335 16.47 0.40 26.01
N GLN A 336 16.19 1.08 27.12
CA GLN A 336 14.82 1.53 27.44
C GLN A 336 14.77 2.97 27.96
N HIS A 337 13.67 3.65 27.64
CA HIS A 337 13.31 4.97 28.20
C HIS A 337 11.79 5.12 28.15
N GLY A 338 11.15 5.28 29.32
CA GLY A 338 9.70 5.15 29.41
C GLY A 338 9.24 3.78 28.88
N ALA A 339 8.25 3.77 28.00
CA ALA A 339 7.78 2.58 27.29
C ALA A 339 8.54 2.31 25.97
N ALA A 340 9.46 3.18 25.54
CA ALA A 340 10.26 2.96 24.34
C ALA A 340 11.37 1.92 24.61
N SER A 341 11.49 0.94 23.72
CA SER A 341 12.55 -0.07 23.76
C SER A 341 13.30 -0.11 22.42
N ILE A 342 14.62 -0.04 22.48
CA ILE A 342 15.53 -0.12 21.33
C ILE A 342 16.48 -1.30 21.55
N VAL A 343 16.63 -2.14 20.55
CA VAL A 343 17.51 -3.31 20.56
C VAL A 343 18.67 -3.05 19.59
N LEU A 344 19.90 -3.23 20.06
CA LEU A 344 21.10 -3.19 19.23
C LEU A 344 21.58 -4.62 19.01
N ASN A 345 21.51 -5.12 17.77
CA ASN A 345 21.88 -6.48 17.42
C ASN A 345 23.19 -6.52 16.63
N ALA A 346 24.23 -7.03 17.29
CA ALA A 346 25.57 -7.24 16.74
C ALA A 346 25.91 -8.74 16.55
N GLU A 347 24.92 -9.63 16.67
CA GLU A 347 25.14 -11.08 16.62
C GLU A 347 25.75 -11.50 15.28
N PRO A 348 26.94 -12.12 15.23
CA PRO A 348 27.56 -12.58 13.99
C PRO A 348 26.77 -13.73 13.35
N ASP A 349 26.98 -13.98 12.06
CA ASP A 349 26.36 -15.08 11.31
C ASP A 349 24.82 -15.15 11.44
N SER A 350 24.19 -13.99 11.62
CA SER A 350 22.76 -13.83 11.86
C SER A 350 22.07 -13.02 10.75
N PHE A 351 20.74 -12.96 10.79
CA PHE A 351 19.96 -12.07 9.92
C PHE A 351 20.38 -10.61 10.08
N ALA A 352 20.52 -10.12 11.32
CA ALA A 352 20.92 -8.74 11.58
C ALA A 352 22.33 -8.45 11.02
N ASN A 353 23.25 -9.41 11.14
CA ASN A 353 24.57 -9.26 10.53
C ASN A 353 24.50 -9.16 9.00
N ALA A 354 23.74 -10.05 8.34
CA ALA A 354 23.56 -9.99 6.88
C ALA A 354 22.90 -8.67 6.44
N PHE A 355 21.91 -8.19 7.20
CA PHE A 355 21.24 -6.92 6.96
C PHE A 355 22.21 -5.74 7.15
N PHE A 356 23.06 -5.76 8.17
CA PHE A 356 24.13 -4.76 8.36
C PHE A 356 25.12 -4.75 7.19
N GLN A 357 25.55 -5.92 6.70
CA GLN A 357 26.48 -5.98 5.56
C GLN A 357 25.88 -5.34 4.29
N GLN A 358 24.56 -5.42 4.11
CA GLN A 358 23.88 -4.86 2.95
C GLN A 358 23.52 -3.37 3.14
N HIS A 359 23.09 -2.97 4.32
CA HIS A 359 22.45 -1.67 4.56
C HIS A 359 23.25 -0.75 5.50
N GLY A 360 24.31 -1.25 6.15
CA GLY A 360 25.01 -0.58 7.24
C GLY A 360 24.15 -0.48 8.51
N LEU A 361 24.45 0.52 9.36
CA LEU A 361 23.60 0.85 10.51
C LEU A 361 22.17 1.12 10.03
N SER A 362 21.22 0.29 10.45
CA SER A 362 19.86 0.30 9.89
C SER A 362 18.84 -0.36 10.82
N LEU A 363 17.57 0.02 10.67
CA LEU A 363 16.44 -0.65 11.32
C LEU A 363 16.17 -1.96 10.58
N CYS A 364 16.60 -3.09 11.13
CA CYS A 364 16.46 -4.40 10.48
C CYS A 364 15.17 -5.12 10.88
N ALA A 365 14.56 -4.75 12.01
CA ALA A 365 13.27 -5.28 12.41
C ALA A 365 12.47 -4.33 13.31
N SER A 366 11.15 -4.51 13.29
CA SER A 366 10.21 -3.89 14.23
C SER A 366 9.41 -4.98 14.93
N ALA A 367 9.28 -4.91 16.25
CA ALA A 367 8.42 -5.81 16.99
C ALA A 367 7.15 -5.10 17.42
N PHE A 368 6.00 -5.72 17.13
CA PHE A 368 4.70 -5.21 17.50
C PHE A 368 4.06 -6.07 18.57
N ARG A 369 3.65 -5.43 19.67
CA ARG A 369 2.77 -6.04 20.66
C ARG A 369 1.37 -6.17 20.05
N VAL A 370 0.79 -7.35 20.09
CA VAL A 370 -0.54 -7.66 19.55
C VAL A 370 -1.35 -8.48 20.56
N ASP A 371 -2.65 -8.58 20.36
CA ASP A 371 -3.54 -9.35 21.25
C ASP A 371 -3.23 -10.86 21.23
N ASP A 372 -2.87 -11.40 20.06
CA ASP A 372 -2.55 -12.82 19.83
C ASP A 372 -1.53 -12.93 18.70
N ALA A 373 -0.30 -13.35 19.03
CA ALA A 373 0.81 -13.38 18.08
C ALA A 373 0.64 -14.49 17.03
N SER A 374 0.05 -15.62 17.42
CA SER A 374 -0.17 -16.75 16.51
C SER A 374 -1.22 -16.39 15.46
N HIS A 375 -2.32 -15.80 15.90
CA HIS A 375 -3.41 -15.37 15.02
C HIS A 375 -2.97 -14.23 14.08
N ALA A 376 -2.18 -13.26 14.56
CA ALA A 376 -1.61 -12.20 13.74
C ALA A 376 -0.65 -12.75 12.66
N PHE A 377 0.18 -13.74 13.04
CA PHE A 377 1.06 -14.43 12.11
C PHE A 377 0.29 -15.23 11.06
N GLU A 378 -0.72 -16.02 11.47
CA GLU A 378 -1.59 -16.77 10.55
C GLU A 378 -2.27 -15.85 9.53
N ARG A 379 -2.72 -14.67 9.97
CA ARG A 379 -3.26 -13.65 9.08
C ARG A 379 -2.23 -13.21 8.03
N ALA A 380 -1.05 -12.77 8.48
CA ALA A 380 -0.01 -12.29 7.58
C ALA A 380 0.45 -13.38 6.59
N ALA A 381 0.65 -14.61 7.06
CA ALA A 381 0.97 -15.76 6.22
C ALA A 381 -0.17 -16.08 5.22
N GLY A 382 -1.44 -15.96 5.63
CA GLY A 382 -2.61 -16.13 4.77
C GLY A 382 -2.70 -15.12 3.63
N PHE A 383 -2.10 -13.93 3.79
CA PHE A 383 -1.91 -12.96 2.71
C PHE A 383 -0.64 -13.20 1.88
N GLY A 384 0.08 -14.30 2.12
CA GLY A 384 1.25 -14.70 1.33
C GLY A 384 2.53 -13.93 1.68
N TYR A 385 2.64 -13.39 2.90
CA TYR A 385 3.92 -12.86 3.39
C TYR A 385 4.84 -13.98 3.84
N ALA A 386 6.12 -13.87 3.48
CA ALA A 386 7.11 -14.90 3.78
C ALA A 386 7.32 -14.98 5.30
N PRO A 387 7.08 -16.14 5.94
CA PRO A 387 7.38 -16.32 7.34
C PRO A 387 8.90 -16.35 7.54
N PHE A 388 9.35 -15.87 8.70
CA PHE A 388 10.75 -15.93 9.09
C PHE A 388 10.89 -16.70 10.41
N SER A 389 11.92 -17.54 10.49
CA SER A 389 12.31 -18.24 11.71
C SER A 389 13.83 -18.14 11.86
N GLY A 390 14.27 -17.48 12.92
CA GLY A 390 15.68 -17.30 13.25
C GLY A 390 16.24 -18.47 14.06
N GLN A 391 17.54 -18.41 14.38
CA GLN A 391 18.15 -19.33 15.34
C GLN A 391 17.67 -18.98 16.76
N ILE A 392 17.23 -20.01 17.50
CA ILE A 392 16.65 -19.90 18.83
C ILE A 392 17.53 -20.67 19.80
N GLY A 393 18.10 -19.98 20.77
CA GLY A 393 18.89 -20.60 21.84
C GLY A 393 18.03 -21.26 22.92
N PRO A 394 18.65 -21.96 23.88
CA PRO A 394 17.93 -22.65 24.95
C PRO A 394 17.14 -21.65 25.82
N ASN A 395 15.85 -21.94 26.01
CA ASN A 395 14.91 -21.11 26.79
C ASN A 395 14.63 -19.70 26.24
N GLU A 396 14.98 -19.42 24.98
CA GLU A 396 14.53 -18.22 24.28
C GLU A 396 13.09 -18.36 23.79
N ARG A 397 12.35 -17.26 23.76
CA ARG A 397 10.99 -17.24 23.22
C ARG A 397 11.03 -17.33 21.69
N VAL A 398 10.15 -18.15 21.13
CA VAL A 398 9.93 -18.20 19.68
C VAL A 398 9.04 -17.02 19.29
N LEU A 399 9.61 -16.06 18.56
CA LEU A 399 8.86 -14.94 18.03
C LEU A 399 8.41 -15.23 16.59
N PRO A 400 7.10 -15.34 16.33
CA PRO A 400 6.61 -15.42 14.96
C PRO A 400 6.88 -14.10 14.24
N ALA A 401 7.35 -14.18 12.99
CA ALA A 401 7.70 -13.02 12.19
C ALA A 401 7.40 -13.22 10.71
N VAL A 402 7.18 -12.11 10.02
CA VAL A 402 7.11 -12.06 8.55
C VAL A 402 8.10 -11.04 8.00
N GLN A 403 8.55 -11.24 6.77
CA GLN A 403 9.35 -10.27 6.05
C GLN A 403 8.49 -9.12 5.52
N ALA A 404 8.93 -7.89 5.77
CA ALA A 404 8.42 -6.69 5.15
C ALA A 404 8.89 -6.59 3.68
N PRO A 405 8.34 -5.64 2.90
CA PRO A 405 8.66 -5.49 1.48
C PRO A 405 10.14 -5.23 1.16
N ASP A 406 10.91 -4.66 2.09
CA ASP A 406 12.35 -4.41 1.96
C ASP A 406 13.23 -5.55 2.51
N GLY A 407 12.62 -6.63 3.01
CA GLY A 407 13.31 -7.75 3.65
C GLY A 407 13.55 -7.60 5.15
N SER A 408 13.24 -6.45 5.76
CA SER A 408 13.24 -6.29 7.22
C SER A 408 12.21 -7.20 7.88
N LEU A 409 12.34 -7.46 9.18
CA LEU A 409 11.42 -8.35 9.90
C LEU A 409 10.37 -7.58 10.69
N ASN A 410 9.17 -8.14 10.76
CA ASN A 410 8.13 -7.67 11.66
C ASN A 410 7.73 -8.81 12.59
N TYR A 411 8.07 -8.68 13.87
CA TYR A 411 7.75 -9.68 14.90
C TYR A 411 6.38 -9.40 15.49
N PHE A 412 5.61 -10.46 15.73
CA PHE A 412 4.37 -10.40 16.51
C PHE A 412 4.66 -10.89 17.93
N VAL A 413 4.34 -10.06 18.92
CA VAL A 413 4.59 -10.35 20.34
C VAL A 413 3.27 -10.22 21.08
N ASP A 414 2.83 -11.26 21.77
CA ASP A 414 1.77 -11.19 22.76
C ASP A 414 2.39 -11.32 24.16
N GLU A 415 1.68 -10.89 25.21
CA GLU A 415 2.13 -11.12 26.58
C GLU A 415 0.98 -11.76 27.35
N THR A 416 1.27 -12.83 28.08
CA THR A 416 0.26 -13.51 28.89
C THR A 416 0.45 -13.15 30.36
N PRO A 417 -0.63 -12.86 31.10
CA PRO A 417 -0.54 -12.69 32.55
C PRO A 417 0.13 -13.91 33.18
N ASP A 418 0.95 -13.68 34.20
CA ASP A 418 1.66 -14.71 34.99
C ASP A 418 2.77 -15.50 34.27
N GLN A 419 3.12 -15.13 33.03
CA GLN A 419 4.34 -15.61 32.35
C GLN A 419 5.43 -14.53 32.34
N PRO A 420 6.72 -14.91 32.26
CA PRO A 420 7.78 -13.96 32.00
C PRO A 420 7.51 -13.20 30.70
N THR A 421 7.64 -11.88 30.75
CA THR A 421 7.60 -11.04 29.55
C THR A 421 8.70 -11.43 28.57
N LEU A 422 8.59 -11.00 27.32
CA LEU A 422 9.63 -11.22 26.31
C LEU A 422 11.03 -10.83 26.83
N PHE A 423 11.14 -9.68 27.47
CA PHE A 423 12.42 -9.19 27.96
C PHE A 423 12.94 -10.00 29.15
N GLU A 424 12.08 -10.44 30.07
CA GLU A 424 12.47 -11.31 31.18
C GLU A 424 12.90 -12.70 30.70
N ALA A 425 12.25 -13.22 29.66
CA ALA A 425 12.57 -14.49 29.04
C ALA A 425 13.93 -14.45 28.34
N ASP A 426 14.20 -13.43 27.52
CA ASP A 426 15.33 -13.46 26.58
C ASP A 426 16.56 -12.65 27.04
N PHE A 427 16.40 -11.74 28.00
CA PHE A 427 17.48 -10.88 28.49
C PHE A 427 17.84 -11.13 29.96
N VAL A 428 19.12 -10.99 30.25
CA VAL A 428 19.61 -10.74 31.61
C VAL A 428 19.41 -9.25 31.89
N LEU A 429 18.31 -8.92 32.54
CA LEU A 429 17.94 -7.54 32.83
C LEU A 429 18.88 -6.92 33.87
N THR A 430 19.39 -5.74 33.56
CA THR A 430 20.20 -4.91 34.45
C THR A 430 19.29 -3.95 35.20
N ASP A 431 19.54 -3.82 36.51
CA ASP A 431 18.89 -2.80 37.34
C ASP A 431 17.34 -2.90 37.40
N VAL A 432 16.83 -4.07 37.78
CA VAL A 432 15.39 -4.38 37.93
C VAL A 432 14.69 -3.46 38.96
N ASN A 433 15.45 -2.80 39.85
CA ASN A 433 14.94 -1.94 40.92
C ASN A 433 15.21 -0.44 40.71
N GLY A 434 15.88 -0.03 39.62
CA GLY A 434 16.00 1.37 39.25
C GLY A 434 14.66 1.94 38.77
N PRO A 435 14.37 3.25 38.90
CA PRO A 435 13.10 3.78 38.42
C PRO A 435 13.01 3.58 36.90
N THR A 436 11.92 3.01 36.42
CA THR A 436 11.61 2.90 34.98
C THR A 436 11.28 4.27 34.35
N GLU A 437 11.02 5.29 35.18
CA GLU A 437 10.56 6.64 34.80
C GLU A 437 11.67 7.71 34.78
N VAL A 438 12.95 7.33 34.63
CA VAL A 438 14.05 8.33 34.69
C VAL A 438 14.24 9.00 33.32
N GLY A 439 13.33 9.91 32.98
CA GLY A 439 13.56 10.89 31.93
C GLY A 439 12.30 11.31 31.17
N PRO A 440 12.41 12.31 30.28
CA PRO A 440 11.24 13.00 29.75
C PRO A 440 10.53 12.30 28.59
N LEU A 441 11.06 11.18 28.04
CA LEU A 441 10.37 10.46 26.96
C LEU A 441 9.43 9.39 27.51
N GLU A 442 8.25 9.28 26.91
CA GLU A 442 7.19 8.38 27.35
C GLU A 442 7.11 7.10 26.51
N ARG A 443 7.20 7.20 25.18
CA ARG A 443 7.05 6.08 24.23
C ARG A 443 7.50 6.48 22.82
N ILE A 444 7.56 5.50 21.92
CA ILE A 444 7.64 5.76 20.47
C ILE A 444 6.28 6.33 20.02
N ASP A 445 6.29 7.52 19.41
CA ASP A 445 5.09 8.17 18.86
C ASP A 445 4.81 7.67 17.44
N HIS A 446 5.82 7.74 16.57
CA HIS A 446 5.74 7.26 15.20
C HIS A 446 7.10 6.94 14.62
N VAL A 447 7.12 6.14 13.56
CA VAL A 447 8.31 5.81 12.77
C VAL A 447 8.12 6.31 11.36
N CYS A 448 9.14 6.90 10.76
CA CYS A 448 9.12 7.31 9.37
C CYS A 448 10.15 6.53 8.55
N LEU A 449 9.71 5.97 7.43
CA LEU A 449 10.53 5.20 6.50
C LEU A 449 10.67 5.96 5.17
N SER A 450 11.87 5.96 4.63
CA SER A 450 12.14 6.33 3.24
C SER A 450 12.09 5.06 2.39
N VAL A 451 11.19 5.03 1.41
CA VAL A 451 10.94 3.85 0.57
C VAL A 451 11.04 4.22 -0.92
N PRO A 452 11.47 3.28 -1.80
CA PRO A 452 11.41 3.50 -3.24
C PRO A 452 9.99 3.88 -3.69
N ALA A 453 9.88 4.82 -4.64
CA ALA A 453 8.58 5.24 -5.14
C ALA A 453 7.75 4.11 -5.74
N SER A 454 8.40 3.11 -6.34
CA SER A 454 7.77 1.89 -6.85
C SER A 454 7.28 0.95 -5.74
N ALA A 455 7.76 1.07 -4.51
CA ALA A 455 7.43 0.19 -3.40
C ALA A 455 6.42 0.82 -2.41
N LEU A 456 6.09 2.12 -2.54
CA LEU A 456 5.19 2.83 -1.63
C LEU A 456 3.85 2.10 -1.49
N ASP A 457 3.24 1.73 -2.61
CA ASP A 457 1.92 1.09 -2.62
C ASP A 457 1.99 -0.37 -2.10
N THR A 458 3.12 -1.06 -2.28
CA THR A 458 3.40 -2.37 -1.67
C THR A 458 3.45 -2.28 -0.16
N TRP A 459 4.12 -1.26 0.39
CA TRP A 459 4.19 -1.00 1.84
C TRP A 459 2.81 -0.65 2.44
N VAL A 460 2.03 0.16 1.73
CA VAL A 460 0.64 0.47 2.12
C VAL A 460 -0.16 -0.83 2.22
N LEU A 461 -0.12 -1.67 1.19
CA LEU A 461 -0.84 -2.94 1.20
C LEU A 461 -0.36 -3.88 2.31
N PHE A 462 0.95 -3.93 2.58
CA PHE A 462 1.55 -4.70 3.69
C PHE A 462 0.97 -4.34 5.04
N LEU A 463 1.06 -3.08 5.44
CA LEU A 463 0.59 -2.65 6.77
C LEU A 463 -0.93 -2.83 6.92
N ARG A 464 -1.71 -2.59 5.84
CA ARG A 464 -3.16 -2.80 5.85
C ARG A 464 -3.54 -4.27 5.99
N THR A 465 -2.89 -5.16 5.25
CA THR A 465 -3.29 -6.58 5.22
C THR A 465 -2.72 -7.36 6.39
N ALA A 466 -1.45 -7.18 6.74
CA ALA A 466 -0.80 -7.89 7.84
C ALA A 466 -1.33 -7.43 9.22
N PHE A 467 -1.48 -6.11 9.43
CA PHE A 467 -1.78 -5.52 10.74
C PHE A 467 -3.16 -4.87 10.84
N GLY A 468 -3.90 -4.71 9.75
CA GLY A 468 -5.18 -4.01 9.76
C GLY A 468 -5.03 -2.48 9.89
N PHE A 469 -3.88 -1.92 9.53
CA PHE A 469 -3.68 -0.47 9.63
C PHE A 469 -4.59 0.30 8.68
N LEU A 470 -4.93 1.52 9.08
CA LEU A 470 -5.69 2.48 8.31
C LEU A 470 -4.72 3.42 7.59
N ALA A 471 -4.83 3.52 6.28
CA ALA A 471 -4.06 4.48 5.51
C ALA A 471 -4.73 5.86 5.52
N GLU A 472 -3.94 6.89 5.79
CA GLU A 472 -4.36 8.28 5.68
C GLU A 472 -4.22 8.78 4.23
N PRO A 473 -4.90 9.90 3.88
CA PRO A 473 -4.69 10.55 2.59
C PRO A 473 -3.22 10.89 2.36
N GLY A 474 -2.74 10.65 1.14
CA GLY A 474 -1.38 11.02 0.76
C GLY A 474 -1.20 12.54 0.65
N VAL A 475 -0.02 13.03 1.01
CA VAL A 475 0.35 14.45 0.90
C VAL A 475 1.63 14.61 0.08
N LEU A 476 1.73 15.72 -0.64
CA LEU A 476 2.97 16.13 -1.32
C LEU A 476 3.70 17.14 -0.46
N VAL A 477 4.93 16.80 -0.08
CA VAL A 477 5.80 17.63 0.74
C VAL A 477 6.89 18.24 -0.14
N PRO A 478 7.06 19.57 -0.14
CA PRO A 478 8.15 20.21 -0.86
C PRO A 478 9.49 19.98 -0.13
N ASP A 479 10.43 19.37 -0.85
CA ASP A 479 11.84 19.28 -0.51
C ASP A 479 12.58 20.38 -1.31
N PRO A 480 13.69 20.96 -0.81
CA PRO A 480 14.48 21.93 -1.56
C PRO A 480 14.88 21.49 -2.98
N TYR A 481 14.93 20.18 -3.24
CA TYR A 481 15.37 19.59 -4.49
C TYR A 481 14.30 18.77 -5.23
N GLY A 482 13.03 18.82 -4.79
CA GLY A 482 11.95 18.09 -5.46
C GLY A 482 10.69 17.92 -4.62
N LEU A 483 9.83 17.00 -5.03
CA LEU A 483 8.64 16.63 -4.26
C LEU A 483 8.80 15.26 -3.62
N VAL A 484 8.32 15.16 -2.38
CA VAL A 484 8.23 13.91 -1.63
C VAL A 484 6.75 13.56 -1.46
N ARG A 485 6.36 12.39 -1.95
CA ARG A 485 5.07 11.77 -1.62
C ARG A 485 5.18 11.17 -0.23
N SER A 486 4.33 11.62 0.68
CA SER A 486 4.22 11.07 2.02
C SER A 486 2.85 10.45 2.23
N ARG A 487 2.80 9.26 2.83
CA ARG A 487 1.54 8.62 3.24
C ARG A 487 1.71 7.96 4.59
N ALA A 488 0.88 8.37 5.55
CA ALA A 488 0.88 7.79 6.88
C ALA A 488 -0.11 6.63 6.98
N LEU A 489 0.22 5.66 7.83
CA LEU A 489 -0.63 4.56 8.23
C LEU A 489 -0.61 4.44 9.74
N ARG A 490 -1.76 4.08 10.33
CA ARG A 490 -1.87 3.90 11.77
C ARG A 490 -2.71 2.69 12.15
N SER A 491 -2.46 2.12 13.33
CA SER A 491 -3.37 1.16 13.95
C SER A 491 -4.74 1.80 14.20
N PRO A 492 -5.84 1.02 14.27
CA PRO A 492 -7.18 1.57 14.51
C PRO A 492 -7.31 2.44 15.77
N ASP A 493 -6.58 2.09 16.82
CA ASP A 493 -6.49 2.82 18.10
C ASP A 493 -5.43 3.96 18.10
N GLY A 494 -4.65 4.09 17.04
CA GLY A 494 -3.68 5.17 16.84
C GLY A 494 -2.39 5.07 17.67
N SER A 495 -2.18 3.94 18.35
CA SER A 495 -1.00 3.61 19.17
C SER A 495 0.27 3.34 18.35
N VAL A 496 0.13 2.82 17.13
CA VAL A 496 1.23 2.67 16.17
C VAL A 496 0.97 3.53 14.96
N ARG A 497 1.97 4.31 14.57
CA ARG A 497 1.95 5.20 13.42
C ARG A 497 3.22 5.04 12.61
N ILE A 498 3.07 4.89 11.29
CA ILE A 498 4.17 4.73 10.35
C ILE A 498 3.95 5.69 9.18
N ALA A 499 4.89 6.61 8.96
CA ALA A 499 4.90 7.52 7.82
C ALA A 499 5.83 7.00 6.71
N LEU A 500 5.31 6.80 5.51
CA LEU A 500 6.08 6.35 4.35
C LEU A 500 6.39 7.54 3.43
N ASN A 501 7.67 7.79 3.18
CA ASN A 501 8.14 8.86 2.30
C ASN A 501 8.80 8.27 1.06
N ALA A 502 8.36 8.73 -0.11
CA ALA A 502 8.87 8.31 -1.40
C ALA A 502 9.11 9.52 -2.31
N SER A 503 10.15 9.47 -3.14
CA SER A 503 10.39 10.48 -4.18
C SER A 503 10.97 9.85 -5.44
N VAL A 504 10.62 10.44 -6.58
CA VAL A 504 11.24 10.14 -7.89
C VAL A 504 12.38 11.12 -8.22
N ASP A 505 12.49 12.21 -7.48
CA ASP A 505 13.50 13.24 -7.68
C ASP A 505 14.80 12.85 -6.97
N ARG A 506 15.87 12.67 -7.77
CA ARG A 506 17.15 12.05 -7.36
C ARG A 506 17.93 12.80 -6.28
N HIS A 507 17.62 14.06 -6.06
CA HIS A 507 18.36 14.94 -5.14
C HIS A 507 17.60 15.25 -3.85
N THR A 508 16.42 14.65 -3.67
CA THR A 508 15.65 14.79 -2.43
C THR A 508 16.30 14.01 -1.29
N ALA A 509 16.04 14.42 -0.05
CA ALA A 509 16.56 13.70 1.13
C ALA A 509 16.12 12.23 1.18
N VAL A 510 14.94 11.92 0.61
CA VAL A 510 14.45 10.53 0.49
C VAL A 510 15.33 9.74 -0.48
N ALA A 511 15.61 10.27 -1.68
CA ALA A 511 16.43 9.58 -2.66
C ALA A 511 17.87 9.35 -2.16
N GLU A 512 18.43 10.30 -1.41
CA GLU A 512 19.73 10.14 -0.75
C GLU A 512 19.70 9.04 0.32
N ALA A 513 18.66 9.00 1.16
CA ALA A 513 18.50 7.91 2.13
C ALA A 513 18.46 6.55 1.41
N LEU A 514 17.71 6.45 0.30
CA LEU A 514 17.65 5.21 -0.48
C LEU A 514 19.02 4.79 -1.02
N HIS A 515 19.86 5.75 -1.42
CA HIS A 515 21.23 5.47 -1.85
C HIS A 515 22.09 4.99 -0.67
N THR A 516 22.03 5.67 0.48
CA THR A 516 22.81 5.34 1.68
C THR A 516 22.46 3.96 2.26
N TYR A 517 21.19 3.58 2.21
CA TYR A 517 20.72 2.28 2.66
C TYR A 517 20.70 1.22 1.56
N HIS A 518 21.04 1.52 0.30
CA HIS A 518 20.90 0.57 -0.82
C HIS A 518 19.47 -0.01 -0.97
N GLY A 519 18.45 0.78 -0.66
CA GLY A 519 17.06 0.32 -0.56
C GLY A 519 16.24 1.19 0.38
N SER A 520 15.13 0.65 0.89
CA SER A 520 14.36 1.33 1.94
C SER A 520 15.21 1.53 3.18
N GLY A 521 14.86 2.53 4.00
CA GLY A 521 15.54 2.73 5.27
C GLY A 521 14.82 3.69 6.20
N LEU A 522 15.29 3.70 7.45
CA LEU A 522 14.75 4.58 8.48
C LEU A 522 15.06 6.04 8.16
N ASN A 523 14.02 6.87 8.14
CA ASN A 523 14.15 8.32 8.06
C ASN A 523 14.31 8.92 9.45
N HIS A 524 13.33 8.65 10.33
CA HIS A 524 13.40 9.05 11.74
C HIS A 524 12.49 8.22 12.63
N VAL A 525 12.79 8.23 13.93
CA VAL A 525 11.93 7.75 15.00
C VAL A 525 11.53 8.93 15.87
N ALA A 526 10.24 9.08 16.11
CA ALA A 526 9.70 10.09 17.00
C ALA A 526 9.37 9.50 18.37
N PHE A 527 9.71 10.23 19.43
CA PHE A 527 9.39 9.89 20.81
C PHE A 527 8.51 10.96 21.44
N SER A 528 7.45 10.55 22.13
CA SER A 528 6.56 11.50 22.81
C SER A 528 7.12 11.93 24.16
N THR A 529 6.81 13.16 24.56
CA THR A 529 7.08 13.72 25.88
C THR A 529 5.88 14.52 26.39
N GLY A 530 5.72 14.59 27.71
CA GLY A 530 4.69 15.41 28.35
C GLY A 530 5.06 16.89 28.51
N ASP A 531 6.34 17.25 28.34
CA ASP A 531 6.80 18.64 28.37
C ASP A 531 8.08 18.82 27.53
N ILE A 532 7.90 19.19 26.26
CA ILE A 532 9.00 19.39 25.33
C ILE A 532 9.87 20.61 25.70
N PHE A 533 9.31 21.59 26.39
CA PHE A 533 10.03 22.81 26.78
C PHE A 533 11.01 22.56 27.92
N SER A 534 10.79 21.51 28.72
CA SER A 534 11.75 21.00 29.70
C SER A 534 12.69 19.95 29.09
N ALA A 535 12.16 19.05 28.25
CA ALA A 535 12.93 17.94 27.68
C ALA A 535 14.09 18.40 26.77
N ILE A 536 13.84 19.38 25.89
CA ILE A 536 14.85 19.82 24.91
C ILE A 536 16.08 20.46 25.58
N PRO A 537 15.94 21.42 26.53
CA PRO A 537 17.09 21.92 27.28
C PRO A 537 17.91 20.84 27.97
N GLU A 538 17.25 19.83 28.55
CA GLU A 538 17.93 18.71 29.22
C GLU A 538 18.78 17.90 28.22
N PHE A 539 18.21 17.53 27.07
CA PHE A 539 18.95 16.79 26.05
C PHE A 539 20.08 17.62 25.43
N VAL A 540 19.89 18.92 25.24
CA VAL A 540 20.96 19.82 24.79
C VAL A 540 22.09 19.89 25.82
N ALA A 541 21.78 19.94 27.11
CA ALA A 541 22.76 19.91 28.19
C ALA A 541 23.54 18.58 28.23
N ASP A 542 22.88 17.47 27.88
CA ASP A 542 23.48 16.15 27.75
C ASP A 542 24.20 15.97 26.39
N GLY A 543 24.22 16.99 25.52
CA GLY A 543 25.01 17.03 24.30
C GLY A 543 24.31 16.49 23.06
N VAL A 544 22.98 16.38 23.06
CA VAL A 544 22.18 16.04 21.87
C VAL A 544 22.19 17.23 20.89
N PRO A 545 22.67 17.07 19.65
CA PRO A 545 22.66 18.13 18.66
C PRO A 545 21.25 18.30 18.08
N ILE A 546 20.55 19.34 18.53
CA ILE A 546 19.23 19.73 18.02
C ILE A 546 19.38 20.52 16.70
N LEU A 547 18.52 20.20 15.73
CA LEU A 547 18.46 20.86 14.44
C LEU A 547 18.11 22.34 14.61
N ARG A 548 18.97 23.22 14.11
CA ARG A 548 18.75 24.66 14.21
C ARG A 548 17.66 25.12 13.25
N ILE A 549 16.65 25.80 13.79
CA ILE A 549 15.55 26.35 12.99
C ILE A 549 15.78 27.85 12.70
N PRO A 550 15.58 28.32 11.46
CA PRO A 550 15.77 29.73 11.11
C PRO A 550 14.85 30.67 11.90
N ARG A 551 15.35 31.86 12.25
CA ARG A 551 14.54 32.90 12.94
C ARG A 551 13.24 33.22 12.19
N ASN A 552 13.32 33.32 10.87
CA ASN A 552 12.18 33.68 10.01
C ASN A 552 10.97 32.75 10.18
N TYR A 553 11.18 31.50 10.61
CA TYR A 553 10.10 30.57 10.89
C TYR A 553 9.20 31.07 12.05
N TYR A 554 9.81 31.59 13.12
CA TYR A 554 9.08 32.08 14.28
C TYR A 554 8.40 33.42 14.01
N ASP A 555 9.04 34.29 13.22
CA ASP A 555 8.45 35.54 12.77
C ASP A 555 7.17 35.26 11.92
N ASP A 556 7.19 34.21 11.10
CA ASP A 556 6.03 33.74 10.32
C ASP A 556 4.95 33.07 11.21
N LEU A 557 5.34 32.27 12.22
CA LEU A 557 4.39 31.73 13.19
C LEU A 557 3.63 32.83 13.95
N ALA A 558 4.32 33.90 14.34
CA ALA A 558 3.70 35.04 15.01
C ALA A 558 2.66 35.77 14.13
N ALA A 559 2.83 35.73 12.81
CA ALA A 559 1.88 36.30 11.86
C ALA A 559 0.70 35.35 11.56
N ARG A 560 0.93 34.02 11.56
CA ARG A 560 -0.09 33.01 11.25
C ARG A 560 -0.98 32.66 12.44
N TYR A 561 -0.43 32.67 13.65
CA TYR A 561 -1.12 32.20 14.85
C TYR A 561 -1.11 33.27 15.95
N VAL A 562 -2.18 33.26 16.77
CA VAL A 562 -2.24 34.06 18.00
C VAL A 562 -1.54 33.29 19.12
N LEU A 563 -0.20 33.36 19.14
CA LEU A 563 0.65 32.77 20.18
C LEU A 563 1.22 33.87 21.07
N SER A 564 1.37 33.61 22.37
CA SER A 564 1.99 34.59 23.27
C SER A 564 3.47 34.79 22.95
N ASP A 565 3.98 36.00 23.10
CA ASP A 565 5.42 36.31 22.91
C ASP A 565 6.31 35.39 23.74
N THR A 566 5.92 35.08 24.98
CA THR A 566 6.68 34.16 25.86
C THR A 566 6.82 32.77 25.26
N LEU A 567 5.75 32.22 24.66
CA LEU A 567 5.76 30.92 24.00
C LEU A 567 6.62 30.94 22.73
N LEU A 568 6.49 31.98 21.90
CA LEU A 568 7.29 32.15 20.69
C LEU A 568 8.79 32.19 21.03
N GLU A 569 9.17 32.91 22.08
CA GLU A 569 10.57 32.99 22.49
C GLU A 569 11.09 31.71 23.13
N ALA A 570 10.24 30.98 23.87
CA ALA A 570 10.58 29.65 24.36
C ALA A 570 10.81 28.67 23.20
N MET A 571 9.96 28.69 22.17
CA MET A 571 10.13 27.85 20.98
C MET A 571 11.41 28.23 20.22
N ARG A 572 11.63 29.53 19.99
CA ARG A 572 12.82 30.04 19.30
C ARG A 572 14.11 29.70 20.01
N ALA A 573 14.15 29.81 21.34
CA ALA A 573 15.34 29.48 22.14
C ALA A 573 15.69 27.99 22.04
N ASN A 574 14.68 27.12 21.93
CA ASN A 574 14.85 25.67 21.95
C ASN A 574 14.75 24.99 20.56
N ASN A 575 14.64 25.77 19.48
CA ASN A 575 14.47 25.25 18.12
C ASN A 575 13.22 24.37 17.94
N ILE A 576 12.15 24.65 18.68
CA ILE A 576 10.89 23.89 18.64
C ILE A 576 10.02 24.39 17.49
N LEU A 577 9.63 23.48 16.62
CA LEU A 577 8.63 23.68 15.57
C LEU A 577 7.22 23.51 16.13
N TYR A 578 6.24 24.09 15.45
CA TYR A 578 4.85 24.15 15.88
C TYR A 578 3.87 23.89 14.75
N ASP A 579 2.78 23.19 15.07
CA ASP A 579 1.61 23.05 14.20
C ASP A 579 0.31 23.06 15.02
N ARG A 580 -0.82 23.40 14.39
CA ARG A 580 -2.15 23.37 15.01
C ARG A 580 -3.16 22.83 14.02
N ASP A 581 -3.93 21.82 14.43
CA ASP A 581 -5.00 21.26 13.60
C ASP A 581 -6.27 22.12 13.65
N GLU A 582 -7.22 21.84 12.76
CA GLU A 582 -8.49 22.58 12.66
C GLU A 582 -9.37 22.47 13.92
N ARG A 583 -9.14 21.44 14.76
CA ARG A 583 -9.85 21.22 16.02
C ARG A 583 -9.21 22.00 17.18
N GLY A 584 -8.09 22.67 16.93
CA GLY A 584 -7.34 23.42 17.93
C GLY A 584 -6.33 22.57 18.72
N GLY A 585 -6.12 21.32 18.34
CA GLY A 585 -5.03 20.51 18.87
C GLY A 585 -3.69 21.10 18.45
N GLU A 586 -2.71 21.10 19.35
CA GLU A 586 -1.39 21.68 19.12
C GLU A 586 -0.31 20.60 19.08
N PHE A 587 0.70 20.82 18.24
CA PHE A 587 1.84 19.94 18.08
C PHE A 587 3.12 20.73 18.21
N PHE A 588 3.93 20.35 19.18
CA PHE A 588 5.26 20.90 19.38
C PHE A 588 6.25 19.79 19.09
N HIS A 589 7.26 20.07 18.27
CA HIS A 589 8.25 19.05 17.93
C HIS A 589 9.62 19.64 17.63
N ALA A 590 10.66 18.87 17.88
CA ALA A 590 12.04 19.22 17.56
C ALA A 590 12.77 18.00 17.00
N TYR A 591 13.67 18.26 16.06
CA TYR A 591 14.46 17.24 15.39
C TYR A 591 15.90 17.29 15.87
N THR A 592 16.55 16.15 15.98
CA THR A 592 18.02 16.09 16.09
C THR A 592 18.66 16.33 14.72
N GLU A 593 19.96 16.64 14.71
CA GLU A 593 20.78 16.47 13.51
C GLU A 593 20.86 14.98 13.11
N GLN A 594 21.25 14.70 11.86
CA GLN A 594 21.33 13.32 11.36
C GLN A 594 22.43 12.53 12.06
N LEU A 595 22.08 11.34 12.52
CA LEU A 595 23.00 10.34 13.05
C LEU A 595 23.57 9.52 11.89
N ASP A 596 24.90 9.46 11.80
CA ASP A 596 25.64 8.74 10.77
C ASP A 596 25.17 9.05 9.33
N GLN A 597 24.70 10.29 9.07
CA GLN A 597 24.12 10.71 7.78
C GLN A 597 22.92 9.86 7.30
N ARG A 598 22.28 9.10 8.21
CA ARG A 598 21.29 8.08 7.90
C ARG A 598 19.89 8.47 8.35
N PHE A 599 19.68 8.46 9.66
CA PHE A 599 18.40 8.80 10.27
C PHE A 599 18.59 9.90 11.31
N PHE A 600 17.48 10.45 11.79
CA PHE A 600 17.47 11.41 12.89
C PHE A 600 16.36 11.04 13.86
N LEU A 601 16.28 11.74 14.98
CA LEU A 601 15.25 11.51 15.99
C LEU A 601 14.38 12.75 16.10
N GLU A 602 13.14 12.54 16.51
CA GLU A 602 12.16 13.59 16.76
C GLU A 602 11.63 13.47 18.19
N ILE A 603 11.51 14.59 18.87
CA ILE A 603 10.85 14.68 20.17
C ILE A 603 9.56 15.45 19.95
N VAL A 604 8.43 14.88 20.38
CA VAL A 604 7.10 15.43 20.10
C VAL A 604 6.27 15.60 21.37
N GLU A 605 5.47 16.64 21.42
CA GLU A 605 4.42 16.84 22.41
C GLU A 605 3.10 17.17 21.69
N ARG A 606 2.09 16.32 21.91
CA ARG A 606 0.74 16.48 21.36
C ARG A 606 -0.17 17.03 22.46
N ARG A 607 -0.79 18.19 22.23
CA ARG A 607 -1.78 18.79 23.14
C ARG A 607 -3.15 18.88 22.48
N GLY A 608 -4.19 18.88 23.31
CA GLY A 608 -5.56 19.11 22.84
C GLY A 608 -6.07 18.10 21.81
N GLY A 609 -5.50 16.88 21.77
CA GLY A 609 -5.91 15.83 20.83
C GLY A 609 -5.36 15.98 19.41
N TYR A 610 -4.26 16.71 19.20
CA TYR A 610 -3.62 16.80 17.88
C TYR A 610 -3.23 15.42 17.33
N ASP A 611 -3.69 15.14 16.12
CA ASP A 611 -3.61 13.80 15.52
C ASP A 611 -2.70 13.73 14.27
N GLY A 612 -2.11 14.84 13.84
CA GLY A 612 -1.27 14.91 12.64
C GLY A 612 0.21 14.55 12.88
N TYR A 613 1.09 14.98 11.97
CA TYR A 613 2.54 14.72 12.01
C TYR A 613 3.39 15.99 11.81
N GLY A 614 2.80 17.18 11.93
CA GLY A 614 3.51 18.45 11.69
C GLY A 614 4.00 18.59 10.25
N ALA A 615 3.28 18.05 9.26
CA ALA A 615 3.70 18.00 7.86
C ALA A 615 4.01 19.40 7.28
N ALA A 616 3.34 20.45 7.77
CA ALA A 616 3.62 21.85 7.41
C ALA A 616 5.07 22.28 7.70
N ASN A 617 5.74 21.63 8.66
CA ASN A 617 7.11 21.93 9.07
C ASN A 617 8.16 21.14 8.29
N ALA A 618 7.75 20.18 7.44
CA ALA A 618 8.69 19.32 6.73
C ALA A 618 9.61 20.08 5.78
N ALA A 619 9.11 21.11 5.09
CA ALA A 619 9.94 21.97 4.22
C ALA A 619 11.04 22.71 5.00
N VAL A 620 10.69 23.21 6.20
CA VAL A 620 11.62 23.93 7.09
C VAL A 620 12.67 22.95 7.63
N ARG A 621 12.24 21.76 8.07
CA ARG A 621 13.16 20.69 8.50
C ARG A 621 14.14 20.32 7.38
N LEU A 622 13.64 20.02 6.17
CA LEU A 622 14.46 19.61 5.05
C LEU A 622 15.47 20.69 4.64
N ALA A 623 15.05 21.96 4.63
CA ALA A 623 15.94 23.08 4.37
C ALA A 623 17.02 23.24 5.46
N ALA A 624 16.66 23.10 6.75
CA ALA A 624 17.62 23.14 7.86
C ALA A 624 18.62 21.98 7.81
N GLN A 625 18.16 20.76 7.48
CA GLN A 625 19.02 19.60 7.28
C GLN A 625 19.98 19.82 6.10
N ALA A 626 19.49 20.32 4.97
CA ALA A 626 20.32 20.60 3.80
C ALA A 626 21.44 21.62 4.08
N GLN A 627 21.19 22.61 4.96
CA GLN A 627 22.22 23.59 5.35
C GLN A 627 23.35 23.00 6.19
N ARG A 628 23.09 21.92 6.94
CA ARG A 628 24.09 21.22 7.76
C ARG A 628 24.96 20.23 6.97
N ARG A 629 24.58 19.93 5.73
CA ARG A 629 25.31 19.03 4.83
C ARG A 629 26.48 19.70 4.10
N LYS A 630 26.56 21.04 4.17
CA LYS A 630 27.69 21.84 3.65
C LYS A 630 28.71 22.08 4.75
#